data_AF-A0A9K3JCU1-F1
#
_entry.id   AF-A0A9K3JCU1-F1
#
_cell.length_a   1.000
_cell.length_b   1.000
_cell.length_c   1.000
_cell.angle_alpha   90.00
_cell.angle_beta   90.00
_cell.angle_gamma   90.00
#
_symmetry.space_group_name_H-M   'P 1'
#
loop_
_entity.id
_entity.type
_entity.pdbx_description
1 polymer ?
#
loop_
_entity_poly.entity_id
_entity_poly.type
_entity_poly.pdbx_seq_one_letter_code
_entity_poly.pdbx_strand_id
1 'polypeptide(L)'
;MMVAQANSRLEGYRLLFTSKHSVMLYGLNLMLVRNDKARKYLTDMRRKTPVSFPEKFLQADPLALKLLQRLLAFDPKDRPTAEQALADPYFKGLLKVKREPSCQAFSK
;
A
#
# COMPACT_ATOMS: atom_id res chain seq x y z
N MET A 1 -9.59 -0.13 -37.51
CA MET A 1 -10.60 0.92 -37.77
C MET A 1 -11.74 0.76 -36.77
N MET A 2 -12.42 1.87 -36.46
CA MET A 2 -13.36 2.15 -35.36
C MET A 2 -14.50 1.10 -35.19
N VAL A 3 -15.31 1.02 -34.13
CA VAL A 3 -15.90 2.03 -33.20
C VAL A 3 -16.35 1.29 -31.92
N ALA A 4 -16.20 1.89 -30.74
CA ALA A 4 -17.06 1.57 -29.59
C ALA A 4 -17.79 2.86 -29.18
N GLN A 5 -19.12 2.85 -29.31
CA GLN A 5 -20.00 3.96 -28.99
C GLN A 5 -19.95 4.31 -27.50
N ALA A 6 -19.99 5.62 -27.26
CA ALA A 6 -19.93 6.28 -25.98
C ALA A 6 -21.18 6.01 -25.13
N ASN A 7 -20.97 5.80 -23.83
CA ASN A 7 -21.93 6.18 -22.81
C ASN A 7 -21.27 7.19 -21.89
N SER A 8 -21.65 8.44 -22.12
CA SER A 8 -21.22 9.67 -21.46
C SER A 8 -21.94 9.85 -20.13
N ARG A 9 -21.29 9.49 -19.01
CA ARG A 9 -21.50 10.11 -17.69
C ARG A 9 -20.44 9.57 -16.72
N LEU A 10 -19.84 10.48 -15.94
CA LEU A 10 -18.74 10.29 -14.97
C LEU A 10 -17.33 10.69 -15.46
N GLU A 11 -17.24 11.84 -16.13
CA GLU A 11 -16.00 12.61 -16.40
C GLU A 11 -15.44 13.27 -15.12
N GLY A 12 -14.94 12.48 -14.16
CA GLY A 12 -14.34 13.08 -12.96
C GLY A 12 -13.38 12.23 -12.12
N TYR A 13 -13.34 10.91 -12.30
CA TYR A 13 -12.55 10.02 -11.43
C TYR A 13 -11.66 9.02 -12.18
N ARG A 14 -11.41 9.26 -13.47
CA ARG A 14 -10.68 8.33 -14.32
C ARG A 14 -9.19 8.67 -14.40
N LEU A 15 -8.43 8.34 -13.35
CA LEU A 15 -7.08 7.78 -13.49
C LEU A 15 -6.82 6.83 -12.32
N LEU A 16 -7.60 5.75 -12.38
CA LEU A 16 -7.60 4.61 -11.49
C LEU A 16 -6.31 3.79 -11.72
N PHE A 17 -5.67 3.39 -10.62
CA PHE A 17 -4.72 2.28 -10.49
C PHE A 17 -4.14 1.73 -11.80
N THR A 18 -2.90 2.13 -12.11
CA THR A 18 -2.23 1.66 -13.33
C THR A 18 -1.99 0.14 -13.30
N SER A 19 -2.77 -0.60 -14.10
CA SER A 19 -2.60 -2.02 -14.46
C SER A 19 -2.74 -3.06 -13.33
N LYS A 20 -3.64 -4.03 -13.54
CA LYS A 20 -4.06 -5.13 -12.64
C LYS A 20 -2.94 -6.05 -12.10
N HIS A 21 -1.68 -5.86 -12.47
CA HIS A 21 -0.59 -6.77 -12.10
C HIS A 21 0.74 -6.08 -11.75
N SER A 22 0.73 -4.78 -11.44
CA SER A 22 1.98 -4.04 -11.28
C SER A 22 2.39 -3.85 -9.82
N VAL A 23 3.50 -4.47 -9.46
CA VAL A 23 4.19 -4.26 -8.18
C VAL A 23 5.25 -3.16 -8.35
N MET A 24 5.37 -2.31 -7.33
CA MET A 24 6.37 -1.26 -7.22
C MET A 24 7.72 -1.89 -6.86
N LEU A 25 8.69 -1.90 -7.78
CA LEU A 25 9.96 -2.64 -7.63
C LEU A 25 11.13 -1.80 -7.07
N TYR A 26 10.95 -0.51 -6.81
CA TYR A 26 12.01 0.29 -6.19
C TYR A 26 12.02 0.05 -4.68
N GLY A 27 13.01 -0.70 -4.21
CA GLY A 27 13.17 -1.10 -2.81
C GLY A 27 12.94 -2.59 -2.53
N LEU A 28 12.64 -3.39 -3.56
CA LEU A 28 12.30 -4.79 -3.37
C LEU A 28 13.51 -5.69 -3.12
N ASN A 29 13.61 -6.31 -1.95
CA ASN A 29 14.56 -7.40 -1.77
C ASN A 29 14.00 -8.71 -2.35
N LEU A 30 14.16 -8.88 -3.66
CA LEU A 30 13.76 -10.10 -4.39
C LEU A 30 14.40 -11.38 -3.85
N MET A 31 15.51 -11.28 -3.09
CA MET A 31 16.15 -12.45 -2.47
C MET A 31 15.30 -13.05 -1.34
N LEU A 32 14.41 -12.25 -0.71
CA LEU A 32 13.49 -12.74 0.33
C LEU A 32 12.30 -13.52 -0.26
N VAL A 33 12.05 -13.42 -1.57
CA VAL A 33 10.96 -14.14 -2.24
C VAL A 33 11.36 -15.60 -2.42
N ARG A 34 10.94 -16.47 -1.50
CA ARG A 34 11.29 -17.92 -1.50
C ARG A 34 10.76 -18.69 -2.71
N ASN A 35 9.67 -18.25 -3.32
CA ASN A 35 9.06 -18.91 -4.47
C ASN A 35 9.73 -18.46 -5.77
N ASP A 36 10.37 -19.39 -6.48
CA ASP A 36 11.10 -19.09 -7.72
C ASP A 36 10.22 -18.58 -8.86
N LYS A 37 8.98 -19.09 -9.00
CA LYS A 37 8.03 -18.60 -10.01
C LYS A 37 7.66 -17.14 -9.73
N ALA A 38 7.40 -16.81 -8.47
CA ALA A 38 7.09 -15.43 -8.06
C ALA A 38 8.30 -14.51 -8.24
N ARG A 39 9.50 -14.96 -7.90
CA ARG A 39 10.74 -14.19 -8.07
C ARG A 39 11.03 -13.91 -9.54
N LYS A 40 10.92 -14.91 -10.40
CA LYS A 40 11.08 -14.76 -11.85
C LYS A 40 10.05 -13.79 -12.43
N TYR A 41 8.78 -13.95 -12.06
CA TYR A 41 7.71 -13.04 -12.48
C TYR A 41 7.97 -11.57 -12.11
N LEU A 42 8.40 -11.32 -10.88
CA LEU A 42 8.73 -9.97 -10.41
C LEU A 42 9.98 -9.42 -11.09
N THR A 43 10.95 -10.28 -11.44
CA THR A 43 12.16 -9.88 -12.17
C THR A 43 11.86 -9.48 -13.62
N ASP A 44 10.97 -10.23 -14.28
CA ASP A 44 10.58 -10.01 -15.68
C ASP A 44 9.59 -8.83 -15.84
N MET A 45 9.02 -8.33 -14.75
CA MET A 45 8.04 -7.24 -14.77
C MET A 45 8.68 -5.90 -15.15
N ARG A 46 7.99 -5.11 -15.98
CA ARG A 46 8.43 -3.75 -16.32
C ARG A 46 8.47 -2.85 -15.08
N ARG A 47 9.62 -2.20 -14.85
CA ARG A 47 9.80 -1.23 -13.77
C ARG A 47 8.83 -0.05 -13.92
N LYS A 48 8.32 0.44 -12.79
CA LYS A 48 7.49 1.64 -12.69
C LYS A 48 8.08 2.63 -11.71
N THR A 49 8.00 3.91 -12.05
CA THR A 49 8.36 4.97 -11.13
C THR A 49 7.43 4.96 -9.91
N PRO A 50 7.97 5.15 -8.69
CA PRO A 50 7.13 5.29 -7.53
C PRO A 50 6.25 6.53 -7.68
N VAL A 51 4.97 6.42 -7.33
CA VAL A 51 4.04 7.57 -7.29
C VAL A 51 4.16 8.20 -5.91
N SER A 52 4.41 9.50 -5.86
CA SER A 52 4.49 10.23 -4.60
C SER A 52 3.10 10.29 -3.95
N PHE A 53 3.03 9.98 -2.65
CA PHE A 53 1.76 9.97 -1.93
C PHE A 53 1.17 11.38 -1.77
N PRO A 54 1.96 12.43 -1.46
CA PRO A 54 1.47 13.81 -1.47
C PRO A 54 0.87 14.25 -2.80
N GLU A 55 1.48 13.85 -3.93
CA GLU A 55 0.96 14.18 -5.27
C GLU A 55 -0.37 13.47 -5.56
N LYS A 56 -0.53 12.25 -5.03
CA LYS A 56 -1.74 11.45 -5.21
C LYS A 56 -2.88 11.88 -4.28
N PHE A 57 -2.55 12.30 -3.08
CA PHE A 57 -3.48 12.64 -2.01
C PHE A 57 -3.27 14.09 -1.57
N LEU A 58 -3.66 15.03 -2.44
CA LEU A 58 -3.38 16.46 -2.29
C LEU A 58 -3.94 17.10 -1.00
N GLN A 59 -4.97 16.50 -0.40
CA GLN A 59 -5.67 17.05 0.77
C GLN A 59 -5.50 16.19 2.03
N ALA A 60 -4.68 15.14 1.97
CA ALA A 60 -4.47 14.27 3.12
C ALA A 60 -3.49 14.88 4.11
N ASP A 61 -3.69 14.57 5.39
CA ASP A 61 -2.77 14.95 6.45
C ASP A 61 -1.37 14.33 6.22
N PRO A 62 -0.27 15.11 6.32
CA PRO A 62 1.08 14.59 6.10
C PRO A 62 1.47 13.41 7.01
N LEU A 63 0.97 13.36 8.26
CA LEU A 63 1.19 12.25 9.18
C LEU A 63 0.45 10.99 8.72
N ALA A 64 -0.78 11.15 8.22
CA ALA A 64 -1.55 10.05 7.64
C ALA A 64 -0.80 9.44 6.45
N LEU A 65 -0.26 10.28 5.56
CA LEU A 65 0.50 9.84 4.40
C LEU A 65 1.80 9.11 4.78
N LYS A 66 2.50 9.60 5.80
CA LYS A 66 3.72 8.94 6.32
C LYS A 66 3.43 7.59 6.95
N LEU A 67 2.31 7.45 7.67
CA LEU A 67 1.86 6.16 8.19
C LEU A 67 1.46 5.23 7.05
N LEU A 68 0.66 5.71 6.09
CA LEU A 68 0.20 4.95 4.94
C LEU A 68 1.37 4.41 4.10
N GLN A 69 2.42 5.21 3.90
CA GLN A 69 3.61 4.80 3.17
C GLN A 69 4.31 3.60 3.81
N ARG A 70 4.40 3.56 5.16
CA ARG A 70 4.99 2.44 5.89
C ARG A 70 4.07 1.23 5.93
N LEU A 71 2.75 1.41 6.06
CA LEU A 71 1.78 0.31 6.03
C LEU A 71 1.75 -0.41 4.68
N LEU A 72 1.83 0.37 3.59
CA LEU A 72 1.87 -0.14 2.22
C LEU A 72 3.28 -0.44 1.72
N ALA A 73 4.28 -0.45 2.60
CA ALA A 73 5.61 -0.90 2.25
C ALA A 73 5.54 -2.34 1.74
N PHE A 74 6.24 -2.60 0.64
CA PHE A 74 6.26 -3.93 0.06
C PHE A 74 7.04 -4.89 0.96
N ASP A 75 8.26 -4.50 1.33
CA ASP A 75 9.12 -5.33 2.15
C ASP A 75 8.52 -5.46 3.56
N PRO A 76 8.25 -6.69 4.06
CA PRO A 76 7.59 -6.89 5.34
C PRO A 76 8.35 -6.28 6.53
N LYS A 77 9.67 -6.12 6.39
CA LYS A 77 10.54 -5.54 7.43
C LYS A 77 10.32 -4.04 7.63
N ASP A 78 9.88 -3.35 6.58
CA ASP A 78 9.62 -1.91 6.62
C ASP A 78 8.20 -1.59 7.13
N ARG A 79 7.36 -2.63 7.26
CA ARG A 79 6.00 -2.50 7.75
C ARG A 79 6.00 -2.50 9.29
N PRO A 80 5.35 -1.52 9.94
CA PRO A 80 5.20 -1.51 11.39
C PRO A 80 4.27 -2.64 11.82
N THR A 81 4.45 -3.12 13.05
CA THR A 81 3.47 -3.98 13.72
C THR A 81 2.17 -3.22 13.98
N ALA A 82 1.08 -3.95 14.27
CA ALA A 82 -0.20 -3.33 14.59
C ALA A 82 -0.10 -2.37 15.79
N GLU A 83 0.63 -2.76 16.84
CA GLU A 83 0.86 -1.94 18.03
C GLU A 83 1.63 -0.66 17.69
N GLN A 84 2.70 -0.78 16.90
CA GLN A 84 3.49 0.37 16.46
C GLN A 84 2.70 1.31 15.54
N ALA A 85 1.83 0.77 14.69
CA ALA A 85 0.98 1.55 13.81
C ALA A 85 -0.12 2.30 14.58
N LEU A 86 -0.69 1.68 15.62
CA LEU A 86 -1.63 2.34 16.52
C LEU A 86 -0.94 3.44 17.31
N ALA A 87 0.27 3.21 17.83
CA ALA A 87 1.06 4.18 18.57
C ALA A 87 1.57 5.38 17.73
N ASP A 88 1.23 5.45 16.44
CA ASP A 88 1.70 6.48 15.54
C ASP A 88 1.19 7.90 15.91
N PRO A 89 1.99 8.97 15.71
CA PRO A 89 1.55 10.34 15.94
C PRO A 89 0.26 10.74 15.22
N TYR A 90 -0.07 10.09 14.09
CA TYR A 90 -1.33 10.30 13.40
C TYR A 90 -2.56 10.02 14.28
N PHE A 91 -2.49 9.05 15.19
CA PHE A 91 -3.57 8.71 16.11
C PHE A 91 -3.47 9.39 17.49
N LYS A 92 -2.61 10.40 17.63
CA LYS A 92 -2.43 11.12 18.90
C LYS A 92 -3.77 11.69 19.38
N GLY A 93 -4.16 11.35 20.61
CA GLY A 93 -5.43 11.76 21.22
C GLY A 93 -6.62 10.84 20.94
N LEU A 94 -6.50 9.93 19.98
CA LEU A 94 -7.50 8.88 19.72
C LEU A 94 -7.14 7.55 20.39
N LEU A 95 -5.84 7.32 20.63
CA LEU A 95 -5.31 6.11 21.27
C LEU A 95 -5.94 5.84 22.62
N LYS A 96 -6.61 4.68 22.74
CA LYS A 96 -7.19 4.21 24.00
C LYS A 96 -6.73 2.78 24.23
N VAL A 97 -5.49 2.61 24.70
CA VAL A 97 -4.85 1.31 24.99
C VAL A 97 -5.76 0.38 25.79
N LYS A 98 -6.48 0.90 26.79
CA LYS A 98 -7.43 0.13 27.61
C LYS A 98 -8.62 -0.46 26.83
N ARG A 99 -8.93 0.06 25.63
CA ARG A 99 -10.02 -0.38 24.74
C ARG A 99 -9.53 -1.24 23.58
N GLU A 100 -8.23 -1.50 23.51
CA GLU A 100 -7.58 -2.26 22.43
C GLU A 100 -6.89 -3.51 23.01
N PRO A 101 -7.64 -4.46 23.62
CA PRO A 101 -7.06 -5.65 24.20
C PRO A 101 -6.50 -6.59 23.12
N SER A 102 -5.36 -7.23 23.40
CA SER A 102 -4.87 -8.34 22.59
C SER A 102 -5.69 -9.61 22.88
N CYS A 103 -5.87 -10.44 21.85
CA CYS A 103 -6.53 -11.73 22.03
C CYS A 103 -5.65 -12.64 22.88
N GLN A 104 -6.25 -13.39 23.81
CA GLN A 104 -5.54 -14.38 24.60
C GLN A 104 -5.06 -15.52 23.69
N ALA A 105 -3.88 -16.07 23.99
CA ALA A 105 -3.33 -17.18 23.22
C ALA A 105 -4.30 -18.37 23.28
N PHE A 106 -4.71 -18.87 22.12
CA PHE A 106 -5.52 -20.08 22.04
C PHE A 106 -4.59 -21.30 22.08
N SER A 107 -4.82 -22.19 23.05
CA SER A 107 -4.27 -23.54 22.99
C SER A 107 -5.04 -24.31 21.91
N LYS A 108 -4.31 -25.06 21.06
CA LYS A 108 -4.93 -26.08 20.20
C LYS A 108 -5.24 -27.33 20.99
#